data_AF-A0A8J2PX52-F1
#
_entry.id   AF-A0A8J2PX52-F1
#
_cell.length_a   1.000
_cell.length_b   1.000
_cell.length_c   1.000
_cell.angle_alpha   90.00
_cell.angle_beta   90.00
_cell.angle_gamma   90.00
#
_symmetry.space_group_name_H-M   'P 1'
#
loop_
_entity.id
_entity.type
_entity.pdbx_description
1 polymer ?
#
loop_
_entity_poly.entity_id
_entity_poly.type
_entity_poly.pdbx_seq_one_letter_code
_entity_poly.pdbx_strand_id
1 'polypeptide(L)'
;MIVSEDVSMHKLMQQQFDTDAFGVRPNLELMKDSDTKQAERLLQETTQLIGSKYETGLLWVSDEMEFNSGYEQAFNRLINLENRLKRAPELSKVYQQKLDEYFQKGYARPVQVVGKRKRYFPHFPVTNPNKVGKIRLVHDAAAKVQGKSLNDYLLAGPDLYRP
;
A
#
# COMPACT_ATOMS: atom_id res chain seq x y z
N MET A 1 23.79 16.81 -33.91
CA MET A 1 24.95 16.18 -33.26
C MET A 1 25.46 17.15 -32.18
N ILE A 2 24.72 17.33 -31.08
CA ILE A 2 25.08 18.29 -29.98
C ILE A 2 24.85 17.66 -28.59
N VAL A 3 24.13 16.54 -28.50
CA VAL A 3 23.67 15.95 -27.23
C VAL A 3 24.78 15.17 -26.48
N SER A 4 25.91 14.85 -27.11
CA SER A 4 26.95 14.01 -26.50
C SER A 4 27.90 14.75 -25.56
N GLU A 5 28.12 16.05 -25.75
CA GLU A 5 29.04 16.84 -24.92
C GLU A 5 28.40 17.28 -23.60
N ASP A 6 27.10 17.62 -23.59
CA ASP A 6 26.38 18.01 -22.36
C ASP A 6 26.23 16.85 -21.36
N VAL A 7 25.97 15.64 -21.87
CA VAL A 7 25.92 14.42 -21.04
C VAL A 7 27.31 14.11 -20.45
N SER A 8 28.38 14.42 -21.19
CA SER A 8 29.77 14.26 -20.73
C SER A 8 30.09 15.25 -19.61
N MET A 9 29.74 16.54 -19.78
CA MET A 9 29.97 17.58 -18.78
C MET A 9 29.16 17.36 -17.51
N HIS A 10 27.89 16.98 -17.62
CA HIS A 10 27.05 16.63 -16.46
C HIS A 10 27.70 15.53 -15.63
N LYS A 11 28.21 14.48 -16.29
CA LYS A 11 28.84 13.34 -15.62
C LYS A 11 30.16 13.73 -14.93
N LEU A 12 30.95 14.59 -15.57
CA LEU A 12 32.19 15.15 -15.01
C LEU A 12 31.93 16.02 -13.79
N MET A 13 30.92 16.91 -13.86
CA MET A 13 30.52 17.72 -12.71
C MET A 13 30.04 16.85 -11.55
N GLN A 14 29.24 15.82 -11.84
CA GLN A 14 28.76 14.88 -10.82
C GLN A 14 29.92 14.15 -10.12
N GLN A 15 30.91 13.68 -10.90
CA GLN A 15 32.12 13.04 -10.37
C GLN A 15 32.99 13.99 -9.54
N GLN A 16 33.14 15.25 -9.97
CA GLN A 16 33.87 16.26 -9.22
C GLN A 16 33.19 16.53 -7.87
N PHE A 17 31.88 16.77 -7.86
CA PHE A 17 31.12 16.98 -6.62
C PHE A 17 31.16 15.77 -5.68
N ASP A 18 31.17 14.55 -6.22
CA ASP A 18 31.29 13.33 -5.41
C ASP A 18 32.69 13.17 -4.82
N THR A 19 33.74 13.57 -5.55
CA THR A 19 35.14 13.55 -5.09
C THR A 19 35.40 14.62 -4.04
N ASP A 20 34.94 15.85 -4.26
CA ASP A 20 35.10 16.96 -3.29
C ASP A 20 34.30 16.73 -2.01
N ALA A 21 33.23 15.93 -2.09
CA ALA A 21 32.42 15.56 -0.93
C ALA A 21 32.90 14.27 -0.22
N PHE A 22 33.96 13.64 -0.72
CA PHE A 22 34.56 12.44 -0.13
C PHE A 22 35.09 12.73 1.28
N GLY A 23 34.54 12.05 2.29
CA GLY A 23 34.87 12.25 3.70
C GLY A 23 34.02 13.30 4.44
N VAL A 24 33.20 14.07 3.72
CA VAL A 24 32.25 15.04 4.32
C VAL A 24 30.82 14.50 4.30
N ARG A 25 30.47 13.70 3.28
CA ARG A 25 29.16 13.05 3.21
C ARG A 25 29.09 11.83 4.15
N PRO A 26 28.09 11.75 5.04
CA PRO A 26 27.86 10.54 5.80
C PRO A 26 27.57 9.39 4.81
N ASN A 27 28.13 8.21 5.09
CA ASN A 27 27.77 7.01 4.33
C ASN A 27 26.37 6.56 4.76
N LEU A 28 25.36 7.12 4.09
CA LEU A 28 23.94 6.86 4.33
C LEU A 28 23.61 5.37 4.24
N GLU A 29 24.33 4.61 3.42
CA GLU A 29 24.11 3.17 3.23
C GLU A 29 24.56 2.34 4.44
N LEU A 30 25.63 2.77 5.11
CA LEU A 30 26.05 2.21 6.40
C LEU A 30 25.12 2.62 7.55
N MET A 31 24.39 3.73 7.41
CA MET A 31 23.48 4.25 8.44
C MET A 31 22.06 3.64 8.38
N LYS A 32 21.71 2.93 7.30
CA LYS A 32 20.40 2.25 7.20
C LYS A 32 20.32 1.11 8.21
N ASP A 33 19.22 1.09 8.96
CA ASP A 33 18.85 -0.01 9.83
C ASP A 33 18.49 -1.28 9.01
N SER A 34 18.36 -2.41 9.70
CA SER A 34 18.09 -3.71 9.06
C SER A 34 16.74 -3.74 8.33
N ASP A 35 15.71 -3.10 8.89
CA ASP A 35 14.36 -3.11 8.34
C ASP A 35 14.32 -2.31 7.05
N THR A 36 14.96 -1.13 7.02
CA THR A 36 15.11 -0.32 5.80
C THR A 36 15.85 -1.09 4.70
N LYS A 37 16.94 -1.80 5.04
CA LYS A 37 17.69 -2.64 4.08
C LYS A 37 16.83 -3.77 3.52
N GLN A 38 16.04 -4.43 4.37
CA GLN A 38 15.12 -5.48 3.93
C GLN A 38 14.00 -4.92 3.05
N ALA A 39 13.43 -3.77 3.39
CA ALA A 39 12.40 -3.10 2.61
C ALA A 39 12.91 -2.71 1.21
N GLU A 40 14.11 -2.14 1.11
CA GLU A 40 14.77 -1.82 -0.17
C GLU A 40 14.99 -3.07 -1.03
N ARG A 41 15.52 -4.13 -0.41
CA ARG A 41 15.73 -5.40 -1.09
C ARG A 41 14.42 -5.96 -1.66
N LEU A 42 13.36 -6.01 -0.86
CA LEU A 42 12.06 -6.50 -1.30
C LEU A 42 11.46 -5.65 -2.42
N LEU A 43 11.59 -4.31 -2.35
CA LEU A 43 11.17 -3.43 -3.44
C LEU A 43 11.93 -3.75 -4.73
N GLN A 44 13.25 -3.90 -4.67
CA GLN A 44 14.06 -4.20 -5.85
C GLN A 44 13.74 -5.58 -6.44
N GLU A 45 13.54 -6.59 -5.60
CA GLU A 45 13.29 -7.96 -6.02
C GLU A 45 11.87 -8.17 -6.58
N THR A 46 10.88 -7.44 -6.04
CA THR A 46 9.46 -7.68 -6.36
C THR A 46 8.83 -6.62 -7.25
N THR A 47 9.49 -5.48 -7.47
CA THR A 47 8.97 -4.44 -8.35
C THR A 47 9.30 -4.75 -9.79
N GLN A 48 8.27 -4.88 -10.63
CA GLN A 48 8.42 -5.12 -12.05
C GLN A 48 7.44 -4.27 -12.87
N LEU A 49 7.87 -3.89 -14.07
CA LEU A 49 7.02 -3.20 -15.04
C LEU A 49 6.27 -4.23 -15.88
N ILE A 50 4.96 -4.31 -15.70
CA ILE A 50 4.06 -5.17 -16.49
C ILE A 50 3.28 -4.29 -17.46
N GLY A 51 3.70 -4.30 -18.72
CA GLY A 51 3.14 -3.43 -19.75
C GLY A 51 3.38 -1.95 -19.40
N SER A 52 2.32 -1.25 -19.01
CA SER A 52 2.37 0.17 -18.62
C SER A 52 2.19 0.42 -17.12
N LYS A 53 2.23 -0.64 -16.29
CA LYS A 53 1.96 -0.55 -14.84
C LYS A 53 3.09 -1.19 -14.06
N TYR A 54 3.43 -0.60 -12.92
CA TYR A 54 4.30 -1.24 -11.94
C TYR A 54 3.48 -2.13 -11.01
N GLU A 55 3.97 -3.35 -10.82
CA GLU A 55 3.55 -4.23 -9.74
C GLU A 55 4.68 -4.32 -8.73
N THR A 56 4.37 -4.26 -7.44
CA THR A 56 5.34 -4.44 -6.35
C THR A 56 4.75 -5.39 -5.32
N GLY A 57 5.62 -6.22 -4.74
CA GLY A 57 5.28 -7.02 -3.58
C GLY A 57 4.99 -6.14 -2.36
N LEU A 58 4.18 -6.66 -1.45
CA LEU A 58 4.05 -6.10 -0.12
C LEU A 58 5.35 -6.35 0.67
N LEU A 59 5.79 -5.34 1.42
CA LEU A 59 7.06 -5.37 2.17
C LEU A 59 6.90 -6.15 3.47
N TRP A 60 6.82 -7.47 3.38
CA TRP A 60 6.60 -8.32 4.55
C TRP A 60 7.78 -8.27 5.52
N VAL A 61 7.47 -8.21 6.81
CA VAL A 61 8.47 -8.35 7.89
C VAL A 61 9.08 -9.76 7.88
N SER A 62 8.28 -10.80 7.59
CA SER A 62 8.74 -12.21 7.51
C SER A 62 7.90 -13.03 6.54
N ASP A 63 8.54 -14.00 5.89
CA ASP A 63 7.89 -14.91 4.94
C ASP A 63 7.08 -16.04 5.59
N GLU A 64 7.42 -16.41 6.83
CA GLU A 64 6.84 -17.57 7.53
C GLU A 64 5.69 -17.18 8.47
N MET A 65 5.02 -16.08 8.17
CA MET A 65 4.04 -15.51 9.08
C MET A 65 2.65 -16.11 8.89
N GLU A 66 2.11 -16.69 9.96
CA GLU A 66 0.70 -17.05 10.04
C GLU A 66 -0.13 -15.83 10.44
N PHE A 67 -1.11 -15.52 9.59
CA PHE A 67 -2.06 -14.44 9.82
C PHE A 67 -3.33 -15.00 10.45
N ASN A 68 -3.76 -14.40 11.56
CA ASN A 68 -5.15 -14.52 11.97
C ASN A 68 -6.04 -13.91 10.90
N SER A 69 -7.02 -14.69 10.42
CA SER A 69 -7.86 -14.26 9.30
C SER A 69 -8.70 -13.03 9.61
N GLY A 70 -9.03 -12.80 10.88
CA GLY A 70 -9.92 -11.70 11.29
C GLY A 70 -11.38 -11.88 10.86
N TYR A 71 -11.74 -13.07 10.37
CA TYR A 71 -13.05 -13.34 9.81
C TYR A 71 -14.20 -12.97 10.76
N GLU A 72 -14.16 -13.46 12.00
CA GLU A 72 -15.22 -13.22 12.98
C GLU A 72 -15.43 -11.72 13.24
N GLN A 73 -14.34 -10.96 13.40
CA GLN A 73 -14.40 -9.52 13.61
C GLN A 73 -14.99 -8.80 12.38
N ALA A 74 -14.52 -9.13 11.17
CA ALA A 74 -15.00 -8.54 9.94
C ALA A 74 -16.49 -8.87 9.70
N PHE A 75 -16.89 -10.10 9.97
CA PHE A 75 -18.25 -10.59 9.82
C PHE A 75 -19.21 -9.91 10.80
N ASN A 76 -18.86 -9.80 12.09
CA ASN A 76 -19.67 -9.09 13.06
C ASN A 76 -19.86 -7.60 12.69
N ARG A 77 -18.80 -6.95 12.16
CA ARG A 77 -18.90 -5.58 11.64
C ARG A 77 -19.78 -5.49 10.38
N LEU A 78 -19.76 -6.51 9.52
CA LEU A 78 -20.64 -6.59 8.35
C LEU A 78 -22.11 -6.66 8.76
N ILE A 79 -22.48 -7.51 9.73
CA ILE A 79 -23.86 -7.58 10.25
C ILE A 79 -24.33 -6.22 10.74
N ASN A 80 -23.49 -5.51 11.50
CA ASN A 80 -23.82 -4.17 12.00
C ASN A 80 -23.98 -3.15 10.86
N LEU A 81 -23.13 -3.23 9.84
CA LEU A 81 -23.24 -2.41 8.64
C LEU A 81 -24.55 -2.67 7.91
N GLU A 82 -24.90 -3.93 7.66
CA GLU A 82 -26.15 -4.29 6.99
C GLU A 82 -27.37 -3.78 7.76
N ASN A 83 -27.39 -3.93 9.08
CA ASN A 83 -28.45 -3.40 9.93
C ASN A 83 -28.57 -1.87 9.84
N ARG A 84 -27.44 -1.16 9.72
CA ARG A 84 -27.43 0.28 9.49
C ARG A 84 -27.97 0.63 8.10
N LEU A 85 -27.58 -0.09 7.06
CA LEU A 85 -28.04 0.14 5.68
C LEU A 85 -29.55 -0.12 5.54
N LYS A 86 -30.08 -1.14 6.22
CA LYS A 86 -31.54 -1.40 6.29
C LYS A 86 -32.33 -0.21 6.84
N ARG A 87 -31.76 0.51 7.82
CA ARG A 87 -32.40 1.70 8.43
C ARG A 87 -32.18 2.98 7.63
N ALA A 88 -31.29 2.98 6.64
CA ALA A 88 -30.92 4.16 5.86
C ALA A 88 -30.94 3.85 4.35
N PRO A 89 -32.12 3.84 3.71
CA PRO A 89 -32.27 3.43 2.31
C PRO A 89 -31.41 4.24 1.32
N GLU A 90 -31.30 5.55 1.52
CA GLU A 90 -30.47 6.42 0.67
C GLU A 90 -28.98 6.05 0.75
N LEU A 91 -28.48 5.77 1.97
CA LEU A 91 -27.10 5.31 2.15
C LEU A 91 -26.91 3.93 1.51
N SER A 92 -27.87 3.02 1.66
CA SER A 92 -27.84 1.68 1.07
C SER A 92 -27.72 1.73 -0.46
N LYS A 93 -28.51 2.60 -1.11
CA LYS A 93 -28.47 2.78 -2.56
C LYS A 93 -27.09 3.26 -3.03
N VAL A 94 -26.53 4.29 -2.40
CA VAL A 94 -25.21 4.82 -2.76
C VAL A 94 -24.11 3.79 -2.45
N TYR A 95 -24.28 3.02 -1.38
CA TYR A 95 -23.36 1.95 -0.99
C TYR A 95 -23.29 0.85 -2.04
N GLN A 96 -24.45 0.34 -2.47
CA GLN A 96 -24.55 -0.68 -3.51
C GLN A 96 -23.93 -0.19 -4.82
N GLN A 97 -24.29 1.02 -5.27
CA GLN A 97 -23.73 1.63 -6.48
C GLN A 97 -22.19 1.70 -6.45
N LYS A 98 -21.59 1.96 -5.29
CA LYS A 98 -20.13 1.97 -5.15
C LYS A 98 -19.50 0.60 -5.22
N LEU A 99 -20.14 -0.44 -4.66
CA LEU A 99 -19.68 -1.82 -4.83
C LEU A 99 -19.77 -2.25 -6.30
N ASP A 100 -20.88 -1.96 -6.97
CA ASP A 100 -21.07 -2.29 -8.38
C ASP A 100 -19.99 -1.62 -9.26
N GLU A 101 -19.66 -0.36 -8.99
CA GLU A 101 -18.58 0.35 -9.68
C GLU A 101 -17.23 -0.36 -9.49
N TYR A 102 -16.94 -0.91 -8.30
CA TYR A 102 -15.69 -1.64 -8.05
C TYR A 102 -15.61 -2.92 -8.88
N PHE A 103 -16.72 -3.66 -8.99
CA PHE A 103 -16.77 -4.85 -9.83
C PHE A 103 -16.68 -4.50 -11.32
N GLN A 104 -17.41 -3.48 -11.79
CA GLN A 104 -17.37 -3.04 -13.19
C GLN A 104 -15.98 -2.57 -13.62
N LYS A 105 -15.25 -1.87 -12.74
CA LYS A 105 -13.88 -1.41 -13.00
C LYS A 105 -12.81 -2.49 -12.81
N GLY A 106 -13.20 -3.69 -12.34
CA GLY A 106 -12.26 -4.77 -12.04
C GLY A 106 -11.39 -4.50 -10.81
N TYR A 107 -11.77 -3.55 -9.94
CA TYR A 107 -11.07 -3.29 -8.68
C TYR A 107 -11.38 -4.37 -7.62
N ALA A 108 -12.54 -5.02 -7.75
CA ALA A 108 -12.95 -6.14 -6.91
C ALA A 108 -13.36 -7.32 -7.80
N ARG A 109 -13.14 -8.53 -7.30
CA ARG A 109 -13.57 -9.78 -7.93
C ARG A 109 -14.01 -10.78 -6.86
N PRO A 110 -14.91 -11.73 -7.18
CA PRO A 110 -15.17 -12.87 -6.32
C PRO A 110 -13.87 -13.61 -6.01
N VAL A 111 -13.65 -13.89 -4.72
CA VAL A 111 -12.46 -14.61 -4.27
C VAL A 111 -12.73 -16.12 -4.28
N GLN A 112 -11.87 -16.88 -4.95
CA GLN A 112 -11.74 -18.32 -4.71
C GLN A 112 -10.77 -18.45 -3.53
N VAL A 113 -11.22 -19.00 -2.41
CA VAL A 113 -10.42 -19.03 -1.17
C VAL A 113 -9.23 -19.98 -1.34
N VAL A 114 -8.07 -19.44 -1.76
CA VAL A 114 -6.85 -20.20 -2.02
C VAL A 114 -5.67 -19.50 -1.34
N GLY A 115 -4.76 -20.28 -0.73
CA GLY A 115 -3.51 -19.79 -0.16
C GLY A 115 -3.47 -19.74 1.38
N LYS A 116 -2.26 -19.61 1.95
CA LYS A 116 -2.02 -19.61 3.41
C LYS A 116 -2.27 -18.24 4.07
N ARG A 117 -2.02 -17.14 3.36
CA ARG A 117 -2.16 -15.76 3.87
C ARG A 117 -3.55 -15.19 3.55
N LYS A 118 -4.55 -15.51 4.39
CA LYS A 118 -5.94 -15.06 4.22
C LYS A 118 -6.27 -14.01 5.29
N ARG A 119 -6.79 -12.84 4.89
CA ARG A 119 -7.27 -11.82 5.84
C ARG A 119 -8.57 -11.18 5.33
N TYR A 120 -9.51 -10.97 6.25
CA TYR A 120 -10.76 -10.28 6.01
C TYR A 120 -10.70 -8.89 6.63
N PHE A 121 -10.95 -7.87 5.83
CA PHE A 121 -11.00 -6.49 6.30
C PHE A 121 -12.44 -6.06 6.49
N PRO A 122 -12.81 -5.53 7.66
CA PRO A 122 -14.08 -4.85 7.79
C PRO A 122 -14.09 -3.63 6.86
N HIS A 123 -15.26 -3.32 6.31
CA HIS A 123 -15.42 -2.16 5.45
C HIS A 123 -16.61 -1.31 5.88
N PHE A 124 -16.56 -0.01 5.61
CA PHE A 124 -17.64 0.91 5.96
C PHE A 124 -17.64 2.15 5.07
N PRO A 125 -18.81 2.80 4.90
CA PRO A 125 -18.89 4.06 4.18
C PRO A 125 -18.50 5.24 5.06
N VAL A 126 -17.72 6.15 4.50
CA VAL A 126 -17.43 7.48 5.05
C VAL A 126 -18.07 8.54 4.16
N THR A 127 -18.85 9.44 4.77
CA THR A 127 -19.49 10.57 4.12
C THR A 127 -18.71 11.85 4.42
N ASN A 128 -18.59 12.74 3.44
CA ASN A 128 -18.01 14.07 3.64
C ASN A 128 -19.12 15.13 3.55
N PRO A 129 -19.29 16.01 4.56
CA PRO A 129 -20.27 17.10 4.51
C PRO A 129 -20.16 17.99 3.25
N ASN A 130 -18.95 18.21 2.75
CA ASN A 130 -18.69 19.01 1.54
C ASN A 130 -18.98 18.26 0.22
N LYS A 131 -19.27 16.95 0.28
CA LYS A 131 -19.57 16.11 -0.89
C LYS A 131 -20.82 15.27 -0.61
N VAL A 132 -21.94 15.96 -0.43
CA VAL A 132 -23.26 15.34 -0.16
C VAL A 132 -23.60 14.31 -1.26
N GLY A 133 -24.15 13.17 -0.85
CA GLY A 133 -24.53 12.08 -1.75
C GLY A 133 -23.37 11.21 -2.25
N LYS A 134 -22.12 11.53 -1.89
CA LYS A 134 -20.95 10.69 -2.22
C LYS A 134 -20.38 10.05 -0.96
N ILE A 135 -20.04 8.77 -1.09
CA ILE A 135 -19.33 8.02 -0.06
C ILE A 135 -17.94 7.63 -0.53
N ARG A 136 -17.05 7.42 0.43
CA ARG A 136 -15.82 6.65 0.26
C ARG A 136 -16.00 5.31 0.97
N LEU A 137 -15.82 4.22 0.25
CA LEU A 137 -15.77 2.90 0.86
C LEU A 137 -14.36 2.68 1.42
N VAL A 138 -14.27 2.47 2.73
CA VAL A 138 -13.01 2.24 3.43
C VAL A 138 -12.91 0.76 3.79
N HIS A 139 -11.76 0.15 3.52
CA HIS A 139 -11.38 -1.17 4.02
C HIS A 139 -10.39 -0.95 5.17
N ASP A 140 -10.78 -1.33 6.38
CA ASP A 140 -10.04 -1.02 7.60
C ASP A 140 -8.92 -2.02 7.85
N ALA A 141 -7.76 -1.74 7.25
CA ALA A 141 -6.52 -2.51 7.44
C ALA A 141 -5.86 -2.29 8.80
N ALA A 142 -6.25 -1.22 9.52
CA ALA A 142 -5.77 -0.92 10.86
C ALA A 142 -6.50 -1.73 11.94
N ALA A 143 -7.62 -2.39 11.59
CA ALA A 143 -8.34 -3.28 12.49
C ALA A 143 -7.41 -4.38 13.03
N LYS A 144 -7.24 -4.37 14.35
CA LYS A 144 -6.39 -5.34 15.07
C LYS A 144 -7.19 -6.60 15.38
N VAL A 145 -6.57 -7.74 15.07
CA VAL A 145 -7.05 -9.07 15.42
C VAL A 145 -5.99 -9.69 16.31
N GLN A 146 -6.36 -10.05 17.54
CA GLN A 146 -5.41 -10.51 18.57
C GLN A 146 -4.20 -9.55 18.75
N GLY A 147 -4.47 -8.24 18.73
CA GLY A 147 -3.45 -7.21 18.94
C GLY A 147 -2.64 -6.80 17.70
N LYS A 148 -2.82 -7.45 16.55
CA LYS A 148 -2.06 -7.16 15.31
C LYS A 148 -2.96 -6.74 14.13
N SER A 149 -2.61 -5.64 13.47
CA SER A 149 -3.19 -5.11 12.23
C SER A 149 -2.39 -5.57 11.00
N LEU A 150 -2.85 -5.32 9.76
CA LEU A 150 -2.02 -5.62 8.58
C LEU A 150 -0.70 -4.84 8.60
N ASN A 151 -0.76 -3.59 9.05
CA ASN A 151 0.40 -2.69 9.05
C ASN A 151 1.51 -3.17 9.99
N ASP A 152 1.17 -3.90 11.07
CA ASP A 152 2.16 -4.47 12.00
C ASP A 152 3.00 -5.62 11.39
N TYR A 153 2.67 -6.02 10.17
CA TYR A 153 3.32 -7.09 9.43
C TYR A 153 4.00 -6.61 8.16
N LEU A 154 3.95 -5.31 7.89
CA LEU A 154 4.61 -4.65 6.77
C LEU A 154 5.71 -3.73 7.30
N LEU A 155 6.85 -3.77 6.64
CA LEU A 155 7.95 -2.84 6.85
C LEU A 155 7.54 -1.46 6.33
N ALA A 156 8.09 -0.42 6.95
CA ALA A 156 8.04 0.91 6.37
C ALA A 156 8.81 0.93 5.04
N GLY A 157 8.26 1.62 4.05
CA GLY A 157 8.99 1.87 2.81
C GLY A 157 10.20 2.77 3.09
N PRO A 158 11.34 2.55 2.40
CA PRO A 158 12.51 3.39 2.53
C PRO A 158 12.18 4.82 2.09
N ASP A 159 12.72 5.81 2.80
CA ASP A 159 12.62 7.20 2.38
C ASP A 159 13.58 7.44 1.21
N LEU A 160 13.02 7.52 0.01
CA LEU A 160 13.75 7.82 -1.22
C LEU A 160 13.71 9.30 -1.58
N TYR A 161 13.14 10.15 -0.71
CA TYR A 161 13.13 11.58 -0.94
C TYR A 161 14.57 12.12 -0.95
N ARG A 162 14.95 12.72 -2.07
CA ARG A 162 16.20 13.48 -2.18
C ARG A 162 15.81 14.96 -2.23
N PRO A 163 16.18 15.77 -1.23
CA PRO A 163 15.91 17.21 -1.22
C PRO A 163 16.64 17.94 -2.36
#